data_AF-A0A814XQH3-F1
#
_entry.id   AF-A0A814XQH3-F1
#
_cell.length_a   1.000
_cell.length_b   1.000
_cell.length_c   1.000
_cell.angle_alpha   90.00
_cell.angle_beta   90.00
_cell.angle_gamma   90.00
#
_symmetry.space_group_name_H-M   'P 1'
#
loop_
_entity.id
_entity.type
_entity.pdbx_description
1 polymer ?
#
loop_
_entity_poly.entity_id
_entity_poly.type
_entity_poly.pdbx_seq_one_letter_code
_entity_poly.pdbx_strand_id
1 'polypeptide(L)'
;MVKTQYRSVKTGKVINQIQFAPFSSLEMQKQAHIHVVSKNLYSQDAARTAAPFGVLDPKLGVCGGKRLCETCHQDVTKCLGHYGYIDLQLPVFHIGFFRSITVVLQTICKGVCGGKRLCETCHQDVTKCLGHYGYIDLQLPVFHIGFFRSITVVLQTICKKCSRVMLNKEVKQTFQRQLCRPILTYLQKKALRKRIHEKAKKTTLCPYCGELNGAVLKCALLKIAHDKYRTQKRQQNALTDINQIFNSARQGNPEVSALMNSYTEILNPVRVLELFERIPKEDLPLLLIDESVIHPRDFILSRMLVPPLCIRPTVQSDFRAGTNEDDLTIKLSEIIFLNDVIQRNRLNGVKMDKLVEQWDFLQLQCALYINSSLSGIPAHMQPKKWIRSFAQRLKGGISTVDRAVITVDEKEGKQHKLFVEGEGMRDVMGIQGVNSNLTTSNNTMEVYRCLGIEAARTTIINEIVYTMASHGIGLDVRHVMLLADLMTYKGEVLGMTRNGLAKMKESVLMLASFERTIDHLYDAAYHGQKDTICGVSACIIMGIPIRIGTGIFQLLYKHPNRGSLKQRELLFDNLDMHQPLVVS
;
A
#
# COMPACT_ATOMS: atom_id res chain seq x y z
N MET A 1 37.94 17.48 -41.41
CA MET A 1 36.51 17.27 -41.10
C MET A 1 36.33 15.88 -40.52
N VAL A 2 36.03 15.77 -39.22
CA VAL A 2 35.71 14.49 -38.58
C VAL A 2 34.29 14.12 -39.01
N LYS A 3 34.14 13.06 -39.82
CA LYS A 3 32.83 12.55 -40.23
C LYS A 3 32.11 12.03 -38.99
N THR A 4 31.06 12.71 -38.55
CA THR A 4 30.20 12.23 -37.45
C THR A 4 29.34 11.08 -37.95
N GLN A 5 29.41 9.95 -37.25
CA GLN A 5 28.66 8.74 -37.56
C GLN A 5 27.16 9.00 -37.37
N TYR A 6 26.34 8.58 -38.34
CA TYR A 6 24.88 8.73 -38.26
C TYR A 6 24.35 7.97 -37.03
N ARG A 7 23.73 8.70 -36.10
CA ARG A 7 22.99 8.15 -34.96
C ARG A 7 21.51 8.29 -35.26
N SER A 8 20.77 7.18 -35.27
CA SER A 8 19.33 7.22 -35.53
C SER A 8 18.65 8.22 -34.59
N VAL A 9 17.84 9.13 -35.15
CA VAL A 9 17.00 10.06 -34.39
C VAL A 9 16.19 9.25 -33.37
N LYS A 10 16.09 9.71 -32.12
CA LYS A 10 15.35 9.02 -31.05
C LYS A 10 13.88 8.85 -31.45
N THR A 11 13.53 7.72 -32.07
CA THR A 11 12.15 7.36 -32.38
C THR A 11 11.42 6.99 -31.10
N GLY A 12 10.29 7.62 -30.83
CA GLY A 12 9.41 7.24 -29.72
C GLY A 12 9.01 5.77 -29.86
N LYS A 13 9.24 4.96 -28.83
CA LYS A 13 8.82 3.55 -28.78
C LYS A 13 7.53 3.45 -27.98
N VAL A 14 6.59 2.64 -28.46
CA VAL A 14 5.35 2.32 -27.75
C VAL A 14 5.46 0.91 -27.17
N ILE A 15 4.96 0.71 -25.95
CA ILE A 15 4.89 -0.63 -25.35
C ILE A 15 3.82 -1.42 -26.08
N ASN A 16 4.23 -2.50 -26.76
CA ASN A 16 3.30 -3.39 -27.47
C ASN A 16 2.70 -4.46 -26.53
N GLN A 17 3.52 -5.08 -25.69
CA GLN A 17 3.09 -6.18 -24.80
C GLN A 17 3.95 -6.28 -23.54
N ILE A 18 3.41 -6.94 -22.52
CA ILE A 18 4.05 -7.20 -21.22
C ILE A 18 4.11 -8.71 -21.00
N GLN A 19 5.32 -9.22 -20.73
CA GLN A 19 5.54 -10.62 -20.36
C GLN A 19 5.88 -10.71 -18.87
N PHE A 20 5.11 -11.51 -18.13
CA PHE A 20 5.30 -11.72 -16.70
C PHE A 20 6.13 -12.99 -16.45
N ALA A 21 7.17 -12.87 -15.63
CA ALA A 21 8.04 -13.96 -15.25
C ALA A 21 8.57 -13.75 -13.81
N PRO A 22 8.85 -14.83 -13.03
CA PRO A 22 9.67 -14.72 -11.85
C PRO A 22 11.12 -14.39 -12.25
N PHE A 23 11.84 -13.64 -11.42
CA PHE A 23 13.27 -13.45 -11.61
C PHE A 23 14.03 -14.72 -11.22
N SER A 24 14.94 -15.16 -12.08
CA SER A 24 15.93 -16.16 -11.71
C SER A 24 16.96 -15.57 -10.75
N SER A 25 17.61 -16.42 -9.95
CA SER A 25 18.65 -15.98 -9.01
C SER A 25 19.80 -15.21 -9.69
N LEU A 26 20.15 -15.59 -10.92
CA LEU A 26 21.16 -14.90 -11.73
C LEU A 26 20.68 -13.53 -12.22
N GLU A 27 19.43 -13.42 -12.65
CA GLU A 27 18.85 -12.12 -13.07
C GLU A 27 18.73 -11.18 -11.87
N MET A 28 18.37 -11.69 -10.70
CA MET A 28 18.35 -10.90 -9.45
C MET A 28 19.73 -10.32 -9.17
N GLN A 29 20.80 -11.08 -9.41
CA GLN A 29 22.18 -10.60 -9.26
C GLN A 29 22.55 -9.55 -10.31
N LYS A 30 22.21 -9.79 -11.58
CA LYS A 30 22.49 -8.85 -12.67
C LYS A 30 21.76 -7.52 -12.48
N GLN A 31 20.55 -7.57 -11.90
CA GLN A 31 19.75 -6.39 -11.63
C GLN A 31 20.21 -5.65 -10.37
N ALA A 32 20.82 -6.36 -9.43
CA ALA A 32 21.17 -5.82 -8.13
C ALA A 32 22.61 -5.32 -8.07
N HIS A 33 22.79 -4.16 -7.44
CA HIS A 33 24.06 -3.41 -7.51
C HIS A 33 24.97 -3.67 -6.31
N ILE A 34 24.40 -4.06 -5.16
CA ILE A 34 25.14 -4.31 -3.91
C ILE A 34 24.66 -5.60 -3.26
N HIS A 35 25.62 -6.35 -2.72
CA HIS A 35 25.39 -7.50 -1.85
C HIS A 35 25.30 -7.05 -0.39
N VAL A 36 24.16 -7.28 0.27
CA VAL A 36 23.90 -6.85 1.64
C VAL A 36 24.13 -8.01 2.61
N VAL A 37 25.08 -7.84 3.54
CA VAL A 37 25.54 -8.91 4.45
C VAL A 37 25.38 -8.55 5.92
N SER A 38 25.56 -7.30 6.32
CA SER A 38 25.56 -6.91 7.74
C SER A 38 24.15 -6.72 8.31
N LYS A 39 23.88 -7.39 9.44
CA LYS A 39 22.63 -7.29 10.20
C LYS A 39 22.47 -5.98 10.98
N ASN A 40 23.58 -5.38 11.39
CA ASN A 40 23.55 -4.28 12.34
C ASN A 40 23.13 -3.04 11.56
N LEU A 41 22.10 -2.33 12.04
CA LEU A 41 21.76 -1.02 11.45
C LEU A 41 22.87 -0.01 11.76
N TYR A 42 23.46 -0.10 12.96
CA TYR A 42 24.52 0.76 13.46
C TYR A 42 25.59 -0.05 14.24
N SER A 43 26.84 0.43 14.28
CA SER A 43 27.93 -0.04 15.15
C SER A 43 27.60 0.21 16.62
N GLN A 44 28.24 -0.56 17.53
CA GLN A 44 28.03 -0.49 18.98
C GLN A 44 28.66 0.73 19.66
N ASP A 45 29.27 1.62 18.88
CA ASP A 45 29.90 2.83 19.39
C ASP A 45 28.86 3.83 19.90
N ALA A 46 29.21 4.59 20.95
CA ALA A 46 28.38 5.69 21.47
C ALA A 46 27.97 6.71 20.38
N ALA A 47 28.74 6.75 19.28
CA ALA A 47 28.52 7.58 18.12
C ALA A 47 27.49 7.05 17.11
N ARG A 48 26.92 5.83 17.25
CA ARG A 48 25.82 5.27 16.42
C ARG A 48 26.07 5.27 14.90
N THR A 49 27.29 4.94 14.46
CA THR A 49 27.73 4.88 13.03
C THR A 49 27.03 3.75 12.28
N ALA A 50 26.68 3.91 11.00
CA ALA A 50 26.01 2.84 10.24
C ALA A 50 26.97 1.68 9.95
N ALA A 51 26.49 0.44 9.97
CA ALA A 51 27.38 -0.71 9.77
C ALA A 51 27.78 -0.87 8.28
N PRO A 52 29.07 -1.15 7.99
CA PRO A 52 29.54 -1.41 6.63
C PRO A 52 28.92 -2.71 6.08
N PHE A 53 28.61 -2.72 4.77
CA PHE A 53 27.87 -3.77 4.05
C PHE A 53 26.50 -4.11 4.64
N GLY A 54 25.92 -3.19 5.43
CA GLY A 54 24.60 -3.33 6.04
C GLY A 54 23.49 -2.67 5.23
N VAL A 55 22.26 -2.77 5.73
CA VAL A 55 21.05 -2.21 5.08
C VAL A 55 21.11 -0.67 4.97
N LEU A 56 21.97 -0.02 5.77
CA LEU A 56 22.18 1.43 5.89
C LEU A 56 23.65 1.86 5.63
N ASP A 57 24.46 1.04 4.96
CA ASP A 57 25.90 1.31 4.72
C ASP A 57 26.15 2.76 4.24
N PRO A 58 27.11 3.54 4.80
CA PRO A 58 27.42 4.88 4.33
C PRO A 58 27.85 4.95 2.85
N LYS A 59 28.30 3.84 2.25
CA LYS A 59 28.50 3.69 0.80
C LYS A 59 27.20 3.68 -0.01
N LEU A 60 26.06 3.51 0.64
CA LEU A 60 24.70 3.74 0.12
C LEU A 60 24.18 5.16 0.43
N GLY A 61 24.88 5.88 1.32
CA GLY A 61 24.59 7.23 1.77
C GLY A 61 24.39 7.43 3.26
N VAL A 62 24.28 8.70 3.67
CA VAL A 62 24.12 9.09 5.08
C VAL A 62 22.72 9.65 5.33
N CYS A 63 21.99 9.12 6.32
CA CYS A 63 20.69 9.61 6.77
C CYS A 63 20.78 10.09 8.24
N GLY A 64 21.21 11.35 8.46
CA GLY A 64 21.12 12.04 9.77
C GLY A 64 22.41 12.16 10.60
N GLY A 65 22.72 13.37 11.10
CA GLY A 65 23.88 13.73 11.98
C GLY A 65 25.01 14.55 11.31
N LYS A 66 25.99 15.08 12.09
CA LYS A 66 27.23 15.77 11.61
C LYS A 66 28.24 14.81 10.91
N ARG A 67 27.78 13.68 10.37
CA ARG A 67 28.65 12.67 9.79
C ARG A 67 28.83 12.91 8.29
N LEU A 68 30.08 12.80 7.86
CA LEU A 68 30.48 12.92 6.47
C LEU A 68 30.44 11.55 5.79
N CYS A 69 30.07 11.53 4.53
CA CYS A 69 29.98 10.30 3.77
C CYS A 69 31.34 9.70 3.40
N GLU A 70 31.49 8.38 3.36
CA GLU A 70 32.79 7.76 3.03
C GLU A 70 33.14 7.83 1.54
N THR A 71 32.16 8.00 0.64
CA THR A 71 32.42 8.06 -0.81
C THR A 71 32.57 9.49 -1.35
N CYS A 72 31.89 10.49 -0.78
CA CYS A 72 32.06 11.91 -1.17
C CYS A 72 32.50 12.89 -0.08
N HIS A 73 32.72 12.43 1.15
CA HIS A 73 33.20 13.22 2.28
C HIS A 73 32.37 14.48 2.59
N GLN A 74 31.05 14.43 2.43
CA GLN A 74 30.15 15.57 2.65
C GLN A 74 29.02 15.26 3.64
N ASP A 75 28.50 16.30 4.30
CA ASP A 75 27.51 16.23 5.40
C ASP A 75 26.11 15.85 4.93
N VAL A 76 25.22 15.38 5.82
CA VAL A 76 23.84 14.92 5.52
C VAL A 76 22.98 15.89 4.69
N THR A 77 23.18 17.21 4.80
CA THR A 77 22.47 18.21 3.99
C THR A 77 23.02 18.32 2.56
N LYS A 78 24.27 17.91 2.35
CA LYS A 78 24.98 17.94 1.08
C LYS A 78 25.03 16.54 0.45
N CYS A 79 25.34 15.51 1.22
CA CYS A 79 25.41 14.12 0.83
C CYS A 79 24.03 13.50 0.67
N LEU A 80 23.69 13.17 -0.57
CA LEU A 80 22.43 12.52 -0.96
C LEU A 80 22.52 10.98 -0.99
N GLY A 81 23.71 10.44 -0.72
CA GLY A 81 24.05 9.03 -0.77
C GLY A 81 24.73 8.55 -2.04
N HIS A 82 25.42 7.41 -1.94
CA HIS A 82 26.32 6.85 -2.95
C HIS A 82 25.82 5.50 -3.46
N TYR A 83 26.21 5.12 -4.67
CA TYR A 83 25.65 3.93 -5.34
C TYR A 83 26.66 3.36 -6.35
N GLY A 84 27.12 2.11 -6.21
CA GLY A 84 28.07 1.53 -7.19
C GLY A 84 27.46 1.25 -8.58
N TYR A 85 28.20 1.50 -9.68
CA TYR A 85 27.69 1.55 -11.07
C TYR A 85 28.01 0.34 -11.98
N ILE A 86 27.23 0.21 -13.08
CA ILE A 86 27.53 -0.56 -14.31
C ILE A 86 27.00 0.25 -15.51
N ASP A 87 27.80 0.37 -16.58
CA ASP A 87 27.40 1.05 -17.81
C ASP A 87 26.43 0.23 -18.67
N LEU A 88 25.20 0.71 -18.80
CA LEU A 88 24.25 0.25 -19.82
C LEU A 88 24.25 1.23 -20.99
N GLN A 89 24.53 0.71 -22.18
CA GLN A 89 24.69 1.52 -23.40
C GLN A 89 23.39 2.22 -23.85
N LEU A 90 22.20 1.79 -23.41
CA LEU A 90 20.90 2.39 -23.73
C LEU A 90 19.85 2.19 -22.61
N PRO A 91 18.94 3.16 -22.36
CA PRO A 91 17.90 3.06 -21.32
C PRO A 91 16.69 2.22 -21.76
N VAL A 92 16.11 1.48 -20.80
CA VAL A 92 14.90 0.63 -20.98
C VAL A 92 13.83 1.03 -19.94
N PHE A 93 12.57 1.15 -20.37
CA PHE A 93 11.45 1.52 -19.51
C PHE A 93 10.90 0.33 -18.72
N HIS A 94 10.54 0.56 -17.45
CA HIS A 94 9.89 -0.44 -16.60
C HIS A 94 8.36 -0.40 -16.75
N ILE A 95 7.79 -1.59 -16.92
CA ILE A 95 6.41 -1.84 -17.31
C ILE A 95 5.37 -1.56 -16.19
N GLY A 96 5.77 -1.66 -14.92
CA GLY A 96 4.86 -1.51 -13.77
C GLY A 96 4.30 -0.10 -13.55
N PHE A 97 4.88 0.93 -14.16
CA PHE A 97 4.52 2.32 -13.91
C PHE A 97 3.92 3.03 -15.12
N PHE A 98 3.63 2.34 -16.22
CA PHE A 98 3.21 3.02 -17.45
C PHE A 98 1.96 3.89 -17.27
N ARG A 99 0.97 3.41 -16.47
CA ARG A 99 -0.25 4.17 -16.14
C ARG A 99 0.02 5.35 -15.19
N SER A 100 0.95 5.20 -14.25
CA SER A 100 1.39 6.26 -13.35
C SER A 100 2.22 7.31 -14.10
N ILE A 101 3.00 6.90 -15.09
CA ILE A 101 3.83 7.78 -15.93
C ILE A 101 2.94 8.65 -16.83
N THR A 102 1.85 8.13 -17.40
CA THR A 102 0.91 8.97 -18.18
C THR A 102 0.16 9.97 -17.30
N VAL A 103 -0.26 9.56 -16.10
CA VAL A 103 -0.97 10.43 -15.14
C VAL A 103 -0.04 11.51 -14.56
N VAL A 104 1.23 11.18 -14.28
CA VAL A 104 2.25 12.13 -13.83
C VAL A 104 2.67 13.11 -14.94
N LEU A 105 2.74 12.65 -16.20
CA LEU A 105 3.05 13.51 -17.35
C LEU A 105 1.91 14.49 -17.70
N GLN A 106 0.67 14.19 -17.32
CA GLN A 106 -0.50 15.07 -17.55
C GLN A 106 -0.77 16.05 -16.38
N THR A 107 -0.08 15.93 -15.25
CA THR A 107 -0.40 16.68 -14.00
C THR A 107 0.64 17.69 -13.52
N ILE A 108 1.75 17.93 -14.24
CA ILE A 108 2.78 18.84 -13.73
C ILE A 108 2.90 20.12 -14.59
N CYS A 109 2.27 21.17 -14.05
CA CYS A 109 2.60 22.57 -14.30
C CYS A 109 3.93 22.95 -13.63
N LYS A 110 4.65 23.92 -14.21
CA LYS A 110 5.99 24.39 -13.83
C LYS A 110 6.04 24.98 -12.40
N GLY A 111 7.06 24.62 -11.62
CA GLY A 111 7.43 25.30 -10.36
C GLY A 111 8.76 24.77 -9.78
N VAL A 112 9.72 25.67 -9.52
CA VAL A 112 11.16 25.45 -9.22
C VAL A 112 11.40 25.47 -7.69
N CYS A 113 12.28 24.66 -7.05
CA CYS A 113 13.71 24.87 -6.71
C CYS A 113 14.16 23.69 -5.78
N GLY A 114 15.38 23.13 -5.69
CA GLY A 114 16.70 23.31 -6.32
C GLY A 114 17.75 22.36 -5.67
N GLY A 115 18.77 21.90 -6.42
CA GLY A 115 19.98 21.22 -5.90
C GLY A 115 20.45 19.98 -6.70
N LYS A 116 21.45 20.13 -7.59
CA LYS A 116 21.96 19.11 -8.54
C LYS A 116 22.95 18.14 -7.86
N ARG A 117 22.64 16.83 -7.83
CA ARG A 117 23.64 15.74 -7.79
C ARG A 117 23.15 14.53 -8.55
N LEU A 118 24.11 13.90 -9.20
CA LEU A 118 23.95 12.79 -10.13
C LEU A 118 24.18 11.47 -9.38
N CYS A 119 23.32 10.49 -9.60
CA CYS A 119 23.44 9.14 -9.07
C CYS A 119 24.78 8.50 -9.50
N GLU A 120 25.48 7.78 -8.64
CA GLU A 120 26.74 7.15 -9.07
C GLU A 120 26.52 5.98 -10.04
N THR A 121 25.38 5.28 -9.97
CA THR A 121 25.00 4.19 -10.90
C THR A 121 24.57 4.61 -12.29
N CYS A 122 23.81 5.71 -12.39
CA CYS A 122 23.17 6.13 -13.63
C CYS A 122 23.43 7.61 -13.99
N HIS A 123 24.18 8.32 -13.16
CA HIS A 123 24.58 9.72 -13.32
C HIS A 123 23.42 10.67 -13.61
N GLN A 124 22.27 10.43 -12.98
CA GLN A 124 21.04 11.23 -13.12
C GLN A 124 20.58 11.83 -11.78
N ASP A 125 19.90 12.99 -11.82
CA ASP A 125 19.41 13.68 -10.63
C ASP A 125 18.38 12.86 -9.82
N VAL A 126 18.20 13.16 -8.54
CA VAL A 126 17.24 12.46 -7.62
C VAL A 126 15.80 12.45 -8.15
N THR A 127 15.38 13.48 -8.89
CA THR A 127 14.05 13.54 -9.53
C THR A 127 13.94 12.64 -10.78
N LYS A 128 15.07 12.22 -11.34
CA LYS A 128 15.17 11.37 -12.53
C LYS A 128 15.64 9.94 -12.20
N CYS A 129 16.24 9.74 -11.05
CA CYS A 129 16.73 8.45 -10.58
C CYS A 129 15.56 7.59 -10.06
N LEU A 130 15.39 6.41 -10.64
CA LEU A 130 14.25 5.52 -10.37
C LEU A 130 14.49 4.57 -9.17
N GLY A 131 15.72 4.53 -8.64
CA GLY A 131 16.14 3.63 -7.57
C GLY A 131 16.74 2.31 -8.07
N HIS A 132 17.69 1.77 -7.31
CA HIS A 132 18.45 0.56 -7.63
C HIS A 132 18.17 -0.55 -6.63
N TYR A 133 18.08 -1.79 -7.10
CA TYR A 133 17.87 -2.94 -6.26
C TYR A 133 19.20 -3.43 -5.67
N GLY A 134 19.14 -3.96 -4.45
CA GLY A 134 20.19 -4.79 -3.85
C GLY A 134 19.75 -6.26 -3.84
N TYR A 135 20.64 -7.16 -3.42
CA TYR A 135 20.28 -8.55 -3.20
C TYR A 135 20.87 -9.10 -1.89
N ILE A 136 20.18 -10.10 -1.33
CA ILE A 136 20.61 -10.89 -0.17
C ILE A 136 20.65 -12.35 -0.59
N ASP A 137 21.77 -13.01 -0.30
CA ASP A 137 21.92 -14.46 -0.48
C ASP A 137 21.40 -15.20 0.75
N LEU A 138 20.47 -16.13 0.57
CA LEU A 138 19.95 -16.95 1.65
C LEU A 138 20.82 -18.21 1.79
N GLN A 139 21.21 -18.55 3.03
CA GLN A 139 22.03 -19.74 3.32
C GLN A 139 21.31 -21.05 3.00
N LEU A 140 19.98 -21.07 3.12
CA LEU A 140 19.13 -22.19 2.78
C LEU A 140 17.96 -21.69 1.91
N PRO A 141 17.56 -22.44 0.87
CA PRO A 141 16.45 -22.05 0.01
C PRO A 141 15.13 -22.09 0.79
N VAL A 142 14.20 -21.20 0.44
CA VAL A 142 12.87 -21.10 1.07
C VAL A 142 11.77 -21.09 0.02
N PHE A 143 10.57 -21.56 0.38
CA PHE A 143 9.44 -21.51 -0.55
C PHE A 143 8.92 -20.08 -0.72
N HIS A 144 8.73 -19.65 -1.97
CA HIS A 144 8.04 -18.39 -2.24
C HIS A 144 6.54 -18.52 -1.93
N ILE A 145 6.03 -17.69 -1.02
CA ILE A 145 4.63 -17.79 -0.57
C ILE A 145 3.61 -17.63 -1.70
N GLY A 146 3.85 -16.69 -2.62
CA GLY A 146 2.96 -16.47 -3.77
C GLY A 146 2.93 -17.64 -4.75
N PHE A 147 4.00 -18.45 -4.81
CA PHE A 147 4.09 -19.60 -5.71
C PHE A 147 3.83 -20.93 -4.99
N PHE A 148 3.64 -20.92 -3.67
CA PHE A 148 3.46 -22.14 -2.87
C PHE A 148 2.37 -23.07 -3.43
N ARG A 149 1.22 -22.53 -3.84
CA ARG A 149 0.14 -23.30 -4.48
C ARG A 149 0.58 -23.89 -5.83
N SER A 150 1.32 -23.14 -6.63
CA SER A 150 1.86 -23.61 -7.92
C SER A 150 2.90 -24.71 -7.73
N ILE A 151 3.78 -24.57 -6.73
CA ILE A 151 4.78 -25.58 -6.34
C ILE A 151 4.08 -26.89 -5.97
N THR A 152 3.04 -26.85 -5.13
CA THR A 152 2.27 -28.04 -4.77
C THR A 152 1.63 -28.70 -5.99
N VAL A 153 1.07 -27.92 -6.92
CA VAL A 153 0.47 -28.45 -8.16
C VAL A 153 1.53 -29.12 -9.03
N VAL A 154 2.71 -28.52 -9.20
CA VAL A 154 3.82 -29.12 -9.97
C VAL A 154 4.30 -30.41 -9.30
N LEU A 155 4.50 -30.40 -7.98
CA LEU A 155 4.86 -31.59 -7.21
C LEU A 155 3.80 -32.69 -7.33
N GLN A 156 2.51 -32.37 -7.37
CA GLN A 156 1.45 -33.35 -7.60
C GLN A 156 1.43 -33.92 -9.02
N THR A 157 1.99 -33.21 -10.01
CA THR A 157 2.06 -33.67 -11.42
C THR A 157 3.29 -34.49 -11.76
N ILE A 158 4.42 -34.27 -11.06
CA ILE A 158 5.68 -34.96 -11.33
C ILE A 158 5.89 -36.16 -10.40
N CYS A 159 6.70 -37.12 -10.85
CA CYS A 159 7.19 -38.21 -10.02
C CYS A 159 8.35 -37.74 -9.12
N LYS A 160 8.37 -38.20 -7.86
CA LYS A 160 9.34 -37.71 -6.84
C LYS A 160 10.70 -38.43 -6.93
N LYS A 161 10.84 -39.40 -7.84
CA LYS A 161 12.10 -40.12 -8.10
C LYS A 161 12.71 -39.73 -9.44
N CYS A 162 11.94 -39.77 -10.53
CA CYS A 162 12.43 -39.48 -11.88
C CYS A 162 12.13 -38.06 -12.38
N SER A 163 11.41 -37.22 -11.63
CA SER A 163 11.00 -35.85 -11.98
C SER A 163 10.19 -35.69 -13.28
N ARG A 164 9.82 -36.77 -13.96
CA ARG A 164 8.96 -36.75 -15.16
C ARG A 164 7.49 -36.55 -14.80
N VAL A 165 6.74 -35.96 -15.72
CA VAL A 165 5.29 -35.78 -15.57
C VAL A 165 4.58 -37.15 -15.61
N MET A 166 3.70 -37.39 -14.62
CA MET A 166 2.98 -38.66 -14.45
C MET A 166 1.81 -38.79 -15.42
N LEU A 167 2.12 -38.91 -16.71
CA LEU A 167 1.15 -39.16 -17.78
C LEU A 167 1.64 -40.29 -18.68
N ASN A 168 0.70 -41.11 -19.15
CA ASN A 168 0.95 -42.11 -20.17
C ASN A 168 1.37 -41.43 -21.49
N LYS A 169 2.21 -42.10 -22.28
CA LYS A 169 2.78 -41.55 -23.53
C LYS A 169 1.71 -41.04 -24.51
N GLU A 170 0.62 -41.78 -24.69
CA GLU A 170 -0.49 -41.39 -25.58
C GLU A 170 -1.21 -40.11 -25.12
N VAL A 171 -1.52 -40.05 -23.82
CA VAL A 171 -2.19 -38.90 -23.21
C VAL A 171 -1.28 -37.67 -23.24
N LYS A 172 0.02 -37.87 -22.98
CA LYS A 172 1.05 -36.83 -23.09
C LYS A 172 1.08 -36.22 -24.49
N GLN A 173 1.13 -37.03 -25.54
CA GLN A 173 1.10 -36.56 -26.93
C GLN A 173 -0.19 -35.80 -27.26
N THR A 174 -1.33 -36.26 -26.77
CA THR A 174 -2.62 -35.60 -27.00
C THR A 174 -2.62 -34.17 -26.44
N PHE A 175 -2.12 -33.99 -25.22
CA PHE A 175 -2.02 -32.65 -24.62
C PHE A 175 -0.95 -31.79 -25.29
N GLN A 176 0.18 -32.36 -25.70
CA GLN A 176 1.20 -31.63 -26.46
C GLN A 176 0.63 -31.07 -27.77
N ARG A 177 -0.14 -31.86 -28.53
CA ARG A 177 -0.83 -31.37 -29.74
C ARG A 177 -1.80 -30.23 -29.45
N GLN A 178 -2.52 -30.29 -28.33
CA GLN A 178 -3.44 -29.22 -27.92
C GLN A 178 -2.70 -27.94 -27.52
N LEU A 179 -1.50 -28.06 -26.94
CA LEU A 179 -0.65 -26.95 -26.53
C LEU A 179 0.07 -26.27 -27.69
N CYS A 180 0.36 -27.01 -28.77
CA CYS A 180 1.00 -26.47 -29.98
C CYS A 180 0.06 -25.62 -30.85
N ARG A 181 -1.20 -25.39 -30.43
CA ARG A 181 -2.13 -24.55 -31.17
C ARG A 181 -1.69 -23.07 -31.09
N PRO A 182 -1.56 -22.37 -32.23
CA PRO A 182 -0.89 -21.05 -32.30
C PRO A 182 -1.63 -19.92 -31.56
N ILE A 183 -2.94 -20.02 -31.35
CA ILE A 183 -3.74 -19.00 -30.65
C ILE A 183 -4.48 -19.67 -29.50
N LEU A 184 -3.81 -19.80 -28.35
CA LEU A 184 -4.41 -20.38 -27.14
C LEU A 184 -4.65 -19.29 -26.10
N THR A 185 -5.92 -19.05 -25.76
CA THR A 185 -6.29 -18.00 -24.79
C THR A 185 -5.89 -18.38 -23.37
N TYR A 186 -5.76 -17.39 -22.48
CA TYR A 186 -5.41 -17.60 -21.07
C TYR A 186 -6.37 -18.55 -20.34
N LEU A 187 -7.68 -18.39 -20.55
CA LEU A 187 -8.69 -19.27 -19.93
C LEU A 187 -8.55 -20.72 -20.41
N GLN A 188 -8.30 -20.92 -21.72
CA GLN A 188 -8.07 -22.26 -22.28
C GLN A 188 -6.81 -22.91 -21.71
N LYS A 189 -5.70 -22.15 -21.57
CA LYS A 189 -4.48 -22.60 -20.88
C LYS A 189 -4.79 -23.02 -19.44
N LYS A 190 -5.52 -22.19 -18.69
CA LYS A 190 -5.90 -22.49 -17.30
C LYS A 190 -6.75 -23.76 -17.18
N ALA A 191 -7.72 -23.96 -18.09
CA ALA A 191 -8.54 -25.17 -18.14
C ALA A 191 -7.73 -26.41 -18.54
N LEU A 192 -6.81 -26.30 -19.50
CA LEU A 192 -5.87 -27.37 -19.87
C LEU A 192 -5.00 -27.79 -18.68
N ARG A 193 -4.42 -26.82 -17.96
CA ARG A 193 -3.63 -27.07 -16.75
C ARG A 193 -4.40 -27.91 -15.74
N LYS A 194 -5.65 -27.54 -15.48
CA LYS A 194 -6.53 -28.24 -14.53
C LYS A 194 -6.77 -29.69 -14.97
N ARG A 195 -7.06 -29.92 -16.25
CA ARG A 195 -7.27 -31.27 -16.82
C ARG A 195 -6.02 -32.15 -16.74
N ILE A 196 -4.86 -31.59 -17.06
CA ILE A 196 -3.56 -32.30 -16.96
C ILE A 196 -3.29 -32.67 -15.50
N HIS A 197 -3.47 -31.72 -14.59
CA HIS A 197 -3.26 -31.91 -13.17
C HIS A 197 -4.18 -33.01 -12.58
N GLU A 198 -5.47 -33.01 -12.94
CA GLU A 198 -6.42 -34.02 -12.47
C GLU A 198 -6.07 -35.43 -12.95
N LYS A 199 -5.58 -35.59 -14.18
CA LYS A 199 -5.12 -36.90 -14.69
C LYS A 199 -3.84 -37.37 -14.00
N ALA A 200 -2.87 -36.48 -13.83
CA ALA A 200 -1.62 -36.83 -13.17
C ALA A 200 -1.84 -37.19 -11.69
N LYS A 201 -2.68 -36.44 -10.97
CA LYS A 201 -3.00 -36.69 -9.55
C LYS A 201 -3.67 -38.05 -9.31
N LYS A 202 -4.43 -38.57 -10.27
CA LYS A 202 -5.07 -39.90 -10.19
C LYS A 202 -4.10 -41.05 -10.42
N THR A 203 -2.96 -40.78 -11.03
CA THR A 203 -1.97 -41.79 -11.40
C THR A 203 -1.07 -42.09 -10.20
N THR A 204 -1.15 -43.30 -9.64
CA THR A 204 -0.39 -43.70 -8.45
C THR A 204 0.96 -44.32 -8.79
N LEU A 205 1.07 -45.07 -9.89
CA LEU A 205 2.32 -45.70 -10.34
C LEU A 205 2.92 -44.88 -11.48
N CYS A 206 4.22 -44.60 -11.41
CA CYS A 206 4.91 -43.85 -12.46
C CYS A 206 5.04 -44.69 -13.74
N PRO A 207 4.58 -44.21 -14.92
CA PRO A 207 4.71 -44.94 -16.18
C PRO A 207 6.16 -45.12 -16.69
N TYR A 208 7.13 -44.41 -16.11
CA TYR A 208 8.51 -44.39 -16.57
C TYR A 208 9.46 -45.19 -15.66
N CYS A 209 9.39 -44.98 -14.34
CA CYS A 209 10.27 -45.65 -13.38
C CYS A 209 9.57 -46.71 -12.53
N GLY A 210 8.26 -46.89 -12.66
CA GLY A 210 7.49 -47.86 -11.86
C GLY A 210 7.28 -47.46 -10.39
N GLU A 211 7.87 -46.36 -9.94
CA GLU A 211 7.81 -45.94 -8.53
C GLU A 211 6.39 -45.51 -8.12
N LEU A 212 6.02 -45.87 -6.89
CA LEU A 212 4.76 -45.48 -6.28
C LEU A 212 4.79 -44.02 -5.82
N ASN A 213 3.81 -43.24 -6.27
CA ASN A 213 3.64 -41.83 -5.93
C ASN A 213 2.27 -41.64 -5.25
N GLY A 214 2.28 -41.49 -3.94
CA GLY A 214 1.09 -41.16 -3.17
C GLY A 214 0.72 -39.67 -3.19
N ALA A 215 -0.19 -39.28 -2.29
CA ALA A 215 -0.76 -37.94 -2.26
C ALA A 215 0.23 -36.92 -1.68
N VAL A 216 0.36 -35.76 -2.34
CA VAL A 216 1.11 -34.61 -1.81
C VAL A 216 0.12 -33.68 -1.11
N LEU A 217 0.35 -33.43 0.17
CA LEU A 217 -0.51 -32.66 1.07
C LEU A 217 0.22 -31.39 1.52
N LYS A 218 -0.57 -30.34 1.76
CA LYS A 218 -0.10 -29.13 2.43
C LYS A 218 -0.25 -29.33 3.94
N CYS A 219 0.85 -29.20 4.66
CA CYS A 219 0.86 -29.17 6.12
C CYS A 219 0.81 -27.74 6.65
N ALA A 220 0.54 -27.59 7.95
CA ALA A 220 0.65 -26.30 8.62
C ALA A 220 2.09 -25.76 8.55
N LEU A 221 2.26 -24.43 8.60
CA LEU A 221 3.56 -23.74 8.56
C LEU A 221 4.36 -23.83 7.23
N LEU A 222 3.68 -23.86 6.08
CA LEU A 222 4.34 -23.87 4.75
C LEU A 222 5.23 -25.10 4.49
N LYS A 223 4.88 -26.23 5.08
CA LYS A 223 5.49 -27.54 4.79
C LYS A 223 4.67 -28.32 3.77
N ILE A 224 5.36 -29.10 2.95
CA ILE A 224 4.75 -30.00 1.97
C ILE A 224 5.09 -31.41 2.38
N ALA A 225 4.08 -32.26 2.52
CA ALA A 225 4.24 -33.65 2.90
C ALA A 225 3.84 -34.56 1.74
N HIS A 226 4.61 -35.61 1.50
CA HIS A 226 4.32 -36.66 0.54
C HIS A 226 3.98 -37.94 1.29
N ASP A 227 2.71 -38.28 1.28
CA ASP A 227 2.21 -39.53 1.84
C ASP A 227 2.22 -40.59 0.74
N LYS A 228 3.34 -41.30 0.63
CA LYS A 228 3.56 -42.33 -0.39
C LYS A 228 2.57 -43.48 -0.25
N TYR A 229 2.19 -43.88 0.97
CA TYR A 229 1.49 -45.15 1.23
C TYR A 229 0.02 -45.01 1.67
N ARG A 230 -0.54 -43.79 1.62
CA ARG A 230 -1.92 -43.49 2.08
C ARG A 230 -3.00 -44.50 1.67
N THR A 231 -3.03 -44.86 0.40
CA THR A 231 -4.08 -45.70 -0.22
C THR A 231 -3.78 -47.19 -0.20
N GLN A 232 -2.54 -47.59 0.12
CA GLN A 232 -2.07 -48.98 0.01
C GLN A 232 -1.42 -49.51 1.30
N LYS A 233 -1.88 -49.04 2.47
CA LYS A 233 -1.45 -49.61 3.78
C LYS A 233 -1.69 -51.13 3.93
N ARG A 234 -2.39 -51.77 2.98
CA ARG A 234 -2.65 -53.22 2.94
C ARG A 234 -1.68 -54.04 2.08
N GLN A 235 -0.75 -53.44 1.32
CA GLN A 235 0.16 -54.21 0.44
C GLN A 235 1.53 -54.48 1.09
N GLN A 236 1.95 -55.75 1.06
CA GLN A 236 3.19 -56.28 1.66
C GLN A 236 4.48 -55.62 1.14
N ASN A 237 4.49 -55.16 -0.12
CA ASN A 237 5.66 -54.53 -0.75
C ASN A 237 5.97 -53.13 -0.20
N ALA A 238 4.95 -52.39 0.28
CA ALA A 238 5.15 -51.08 0.90
C ALA A 238 5.79 -51.19 2.29
N LEU A 239 5.41 -52.21 3.07
CA LEU A 239 6.00 -52.47 4.38
C LEU A 239 7.44 -52.96 4.29
N THR A 240 7.79 -53.74 3.28
CA THR A 240 9.18 -54.23 3.08
C THR A 240 10.14 -53.10 2.74
N ASP A 241 9.76 -52.17 1.85
CA ASP A 241 10.54 -50.96 1.55
C ASP A 241 10.73 -50.08 2.79
N ILE A 242 9.66 -49.82 3.56
CA ILE A 242 9.74 -49.02 4.80
C ILE A 242 10.66 -49.71 5.81
N ASN A 243 10.50 -51.02 6.02
CA ASN A 243 11.35 -51.77 6.94
C ASN A 243 12.82 -51.68 6.52
N GLN A 244 13.14 -51.81 5.23
CA GLN A 244 14.51 -51.65 4.74
C GLN A 244 15.11 -50.27 5.03
N ILE A 245 14.36 -49.19 4.82
CA ILE A 245 14.83 -47.82 5.09
C ILE A 245 15.09 -47.60 6.58
N PHE A 246 14.23 -48.14 7.45
CA PHE A 246 14.28 -47.92 8.89
C PHE A 246 15.08 -48.97 9.67
N ASN A 247 15.63 -50.00 9.03
CA ASN A 247 16.37 -51.06 9.70
C ASN A 247 17.53 -50.53 10.57
N SER A 248 18.32 -49.59 10.04
CA SER A 248 19.44 -48.97 10.79
C SER A 248 18.95 -48.05 11.91
N ALA A 249 17.86 -47.31 11.69
CA ALA A 249 17.28 -46.42 12.71
C ALA A 249 16.66 -47.22 13.88
N ARG A 250 16.09 -48.40 13.59
CA ARG A 250 15.49 -49.30 14.58
C ARG A 250 16.53 -49.87 15.55
N GLN A 251 17.75 -50.08 15.09
CA GLN A 251 18.86 -50.51 15.95
C GLN A 251 19.29 -49.41 16.93
N GLY A 252 19.18 -48.14 16.52
CA GLY A 252 19.59 -47.00 17.34
C GLY A 252 18.51 -46.46 18.29
N ASN A 253 17.23 -46.56 17.92
CA ASN A 253 16.12 -46.11 18.77
C ASN A 253 14.88 -47.02 18.62
N PRO A 254 14.48 -47.78 19.65
CA PRO A 254 13.33 -48.67 19.60
C PRO A 254 11.98 -47.94 19.50
N GLU A 255 11.89 -46.67 19.92
CA GLU A 255 10.66 -45.86 19.88
C GLU A 255 10.20 -45.55 18.44
N VAL A 256 11.13 -45.61 17.47
CA VAL A 256 10.84 -45.37 16.05
C VAL A 256 9.84 -46.39 15.52
N SER A 257 9.83 -47.62 16.07
CA SER A 257 8.93 -48.69 15.64
C SER A 257 7.44 -48.33 15.78
N ALA A 258 7.08 -47.56 16.82
CA ALA A 258 5.70 -47.11 17.05
C ALA A 258 5.26 -46.02 16.05
N LEU A 259 6.19 -45.23 15.52
CA LEU A 259 5.94 -44.10 14.62
C LEU A 259 5.92 -44.49 13.13
N MET A 260 6.27 -45.73 12.78
CA MET A 260 6.34 -46.20 11.38
C MET A 260 4.97 -46.22 10.68
N ASN A 261 3.89 -46.48 11.43
CA ASN A 261 2.53 -46.60 10.88
C ASN A 261 1.97 -45.29 10.30
N SER A 262 2.57 -44.15 10.66
CA SER A 262 2.23 -42.79 10.20
C SER A 262 3.35 -42.12 9.39
N TYR A 263 4.32 -42.91 8.88
CA TYR A 263 5.43 -42.37 8.09
C TYR A 263 4.94 -41.52 6.91
N THR A 264 5.42 -40.28 6.87
CA THR A 264 5.15 -39.33 5.79
C THR A 264 6.46 -38.61 5.46
N GLU A 265 6.82 -38.55 4.18
CA GLU A 265 8.04 -37.85 3.74
C GLU A 265 7.80 -36.34 3.69
N ILE A 266 8.62 -35.54 4.38
CA ILE A 266 8.53 -34.08 4.32
C ILE A 266 9.40 -33.58 3.16
N LEU A 267 8.77 -32.94 2.17
CA LEU A 267 9.45 -32.35 1.03
C LEU A 267 9.96 -30.96 1.38
N ASN A 268 11.23 -30.90 1.76
CA ASN A 268 11.92 -29.65 2.09
C ASN A 268 12.28 -28.83 0.83
N PRO A 269 12.43 -27.49 0.92
CA PRO A 269 12.78 -26.64 -0.23
C PRO A 269 14.02 -27.09 -1.00
N VAL A 270 15.08 -27.55 -0.31
CA VAL A 270 16.30 -28.10 -0.96
C VAL A 270 15.95 -29.30 -1.84
N ARG A 271 15.17 -30.24 -1.30
CA ARG A 271 14.77 -31.44 -2.04
C ARG A 271 13.88 -31.11 -3.24
N VAL A 272 12.95 -30.17 -3.07
CA VAL A 272 12.08 -29.72 -4.17
C VAL A 272 12.89 -29.01 -5.26
N LEU A 273 13.92 -28.25 -4.88
CA LEU A 273 14.83 -27.60 -5.84
C LEU A 273 15.54 -28.63 -6.71
N GLU A 274 16.13 -29.67 -6.10
CA GLU A 274 16.74 -30.78 -6.84
C GLU A 274 15.75 -31.47 -7.79
N LEU A 275 14.51 -31.68 -7.33
CA LEU A 275 13.48 -32.30 -8.16
C LEU A 275 13.12 -31.43 -9.36
N PHE A 276 13.03 -30.11 -9.17
CA PHE A 276 12.70 -29.14 -10.20
C PHE A 276 13.80 -28.97 -11.24
N GLU A 277 15.07 -29.06 -10.84
CA GLU A 277 16.21 -29.05 -11.77
C GLU A 277 16.28 -30.30 -12.65
N ARG A 278 15.81 -31.45 -12.14
CA ARG A 278 15.80 -32.72 -12.88
C ARG A 278 14.62 -32.88 -13.85
N ILE A 279 13.68 -31.93 -13.89
CA ILE A 279 12.53 -32.02 -14.81
C ILE A 279 13.06 -31.92 -16.26
N PRO A 280 12.73 -32.88 -17.14
CA PRO A 280 13.18 -32.80 -18.53
C PRO A 280 12.45 -31.67 -19.28
N LYS A 281 13.18 -31.01 -20.19
CA LYS A 281 12.68 -29.89 -20.98
C LYS A 281 11.41 -30.21 -21.77
N GLU A 282 11.31 -31.44 -22.29
CA GLU A 282 10.12 -31.94 -23.01
C GLU A 282 8.82 -31.93 -22.20
N ASP A 283 8.93 -31.98 -20.87
CA ASP A 283 7.79 -32.02 -19.95
C ASP A 283 7.36 -30.62 -19.48
N LEU A 284 8.20 -29.58 -19.64
CA LEU A 284 7.90 -28.21 -19.21
C LEU A 284 6.64 -27.61 -19.86
N PRO A 285 6.38 -27.80 -21.19
CA PRO A 285 5.16 -27.29 -21.81
C PRO A 285 3.88 -27.88 -21.21
N LEU A 286 3.92 -29.12 -20.71
CA LEU A 286 2.77 -29.77 -20.06
C LEU A 286 2.40 -29.10 -18.73
N LEU A 287 3.39 -28.51 -18.06
CA LEU A 287 3.19 -27.70 -16.86
C LEU A 287 2.72 -26.27 -17.19
N LEU A 288 2.62 -25.93 -18.49
CA LEU A 288 2.36 -24.59 -19.02
C LEU A 288 3.43 -23.58 -18.60
N ILE A 289 4.67 -24.03 -18.60
CA ILE A 289 5.85 -23.22 -18.34
C ILE A 289 6.61 -23.10 -19.66
N ASP A 290 6.91 -21.86 -20.05
CA ASP A 290 7.70 -21.57 -21.23
C ASP A 290 9.19 -21.60 -20.85
N GLU A 291 9.95 -22.51 -21.44
CA GLU A 291 11.38 -22.71 -21.13
C GLU A 291 12.20 -21.47 -21.41
N SER A 292 11.83 -20.68 -22.42
CA SER A 292 12.60 -19.50 -22.82
C SER A 292 12.63 -18.41 -21.75
N VAL A 293 11.67 -18.44 -20.82
CA VAL A 293 11.44 -17.34 -19.87
C VAL A 293 11.39 -17.81 -18.42
N ILE A 294 10.93 -19.03 -18.13
CA ILE A 294 10.68 -19.48 -16.76
C ILE A 294 11.16 -20.92 -16.57
N HIS A 295 11.88 -21.18 -15.48
CA HIS A 295 12.17 -22.53 -15.03
C HIS A 295 11.48 -22.83 -13.68
N PRO A 296 10.96 -24.05 -13.42
CA PRO A 296 10.31 -24.38 -12.15
C PRO A 296 11.16 -24.11 -10.90
N ARG A 297 12.48 -24.19 -11.02
CA ARG A 297 13.45 -23.88 -9.95
C ARG A 297 13.32 -22.45 -9.44
N ASP A 298 12.92 -21.51 -10.29
CA ASP A 298 12.82 -20.08 -9.97
C ASP A 298 11.63 -19.77 -9.04
N PHE A 299 10.75 -20.76 -8.77
CA PHE A 299 9.70 -20.62 -7.75
C PHE A 299 10.23 -20.73 -6.32
N ILE A 300 11.46 -21.23 -6.14
CA ILE A 300 12.12 -21.38 -4.85
C ILE A 300 13.12 -20.24 -4.69
N LEU A 301 13.05 -19.54 -3.56
CA LEU A 301 13.93 -18.41 -3.28
C LEU A 301 15.26 -18.91 -2.71
N SER A 302 16.33 -18.79 -3.49
CA SER A 302 17.71 -18.87 -3.00
C SER A 302 18.31 -17.49 -2.72
N ARG A 303 17.78 -16.46 -3.39
CA ARG A 303 18.20 -15.06 -3.31
C ARG A 303 16.97 -14.19 -3.18
N MET A 304 17.09 -13.07 -2.46
CA MET A 304 16.00 -12.11 -2.27
C MET A 304 16.45 -10.72 -2.72
N LEU A 305 15.59 -10.02 -3.47
CA LEU A 305 15.84 -8.63 -3.85
C LEU A 305 15.52 -7.69 -2.69
N VAL A 306 16.42 -6.75 -2.46
CA VAL A 306 16.26 -5.64 -1.53
C VAL A 306 15.74 -4.44 -2.34
N PRO A 307 14.55 -3.91 -2.02
CA PRO A 307 14.00 -2.76 -2.70
C PRO A 307 14.82 -1.49 -2.41
N PRO A 308 14.87 -0.55 -3.37
CA PRO A 308 15.47 0.77 -3.17
C PRO A 308 14.80 1.55 -2.04
N LEU A 309 15.54 2.52 -1.48
CA LEU A 309 15.09 3.38 -0.38
C LEU A 309 13.81 4.17 -0.69
N CYS A 310 13.53 4.48 -1.96
CA CYS A 310 12.28 5.14 -2.36
C CYS A 310 11.01 4.31 -2.08
N ILE A 311 11.14 2.98 -1.98
CA ILE A 311 10.03 2.08 -1.61
C ILE A 311 9.93 1.93 -0.07
N ARG A 312 11.00 2.26 0.66
CA ARG A 312 11.14 2.12 2.12
C ARG A 312 11.63 3.43 2.78
N PRO A 313 10.87 4.54 2.70
CA PRO A 313 11.29 5.83 3.21
C PRO A 313 11.39 5.83 4.75
N THR A 314 12.36 6.58 5.29
CA THR A 314 12.48 6.79 6.73
C THR A 314 11.67 8.02 7.15
N VAL A 315 10.95 7.91 8.28
CA VAL A 315 10.11 8.99 8.80
C VAL A 315 10.76 9.52 10.08
N GLN A 316 11.04 10.81 10.14
CA GLN A 316 11.52 11.44 11.37
C GLN A 316 10.38 11.53 12.38
N SER A 317 10.65 11.22 13.66
CA SER A 317 9.66 11.37 14.71
C SER A 317 9.76 12.77 15.35
N ASP A 318 8.64 13.46 15.48
CA ASP A 318 8.60 14.85 15.97
C ASP A 318 8.89 14.99 17.48
N PHE A 319 8.71 13.91 18.25
CA PHE A 319 8.71 13.97 19.73
C PHE A 319 9.97 13.40 20.40
N ARG A 320 10.86 12.73 19.67
CA ARG A 320 12.16 12.24 20.16
C ARG A 320 13.20 12.30 19.05
N ALA A 321 14.47 12.57 19.39
CA ALA A 321 15.60 12.50 18.46
C ALA A 321 15.85 11.04 17.99
N GLY A 322 14.96 10.53 17.15
CA GLY A 322 14.97 9.17 16.61
C GLY A 322 14.25 9.12 15.26
N THR A 323 14.78 8.31 14.35
CA THR A 323 14.14 7.98 13.08
C THR A 323 13.29 6.73 13.25
N ASN A 324 12.08 6.76 12.69
CA ASN A 324 11.27 5.56 12.51
C ASN A 324 11.57 4.98 11.13
N GLU A 325 12.11 3.77 11.13
CA GLU A 325 12.42 3.02 9.93
C GLU A 325 11.16 2.36 9.36
N ASP A 326 11.10 2.21 8.04
CA ASP A 326 10.00 1.51 7.36
C ASP A 326 9.95 0.02 7.78
N ASP A 327 8.75 -0.55 7.90
CA ASP A 327 8.56 -1.94 8.31
C ASP A 327 9.31 -2.95 7.40
N LEU A 328 9.47 -2.66 6.11
CA LEU A 328 10.24 -3.51 5.19
C LEU A 328 11.73 -3.52 5.57
N THR A 329 12.28 -2.38 5.97
CA THR A 329 13.68 -2.26 6.44
C THR A 329 13.90 -3.08 7.71
N ILE A 330 12.94 -3.02 8.64
CA ILE A 330 12.97 -3.82 9.88
C ILE A 330 12.96 -5.31 9.53
N LYS A 331 12.05 -5.77 8.65
CA LYS A 331 11.99 -7.19 8.26
C LYS A 331 13.23 -7.69 7.54
N LEU A 332 13.82 -6.87 6.68
CA LEU A 332 15.07 -7.21 6.00
C LEU A 332 16.22 -7.41 7.00
N SER A 333 16.32 -6.57 8.02
CA SER A 333 17.34 -6.72 9.07
C SER A 333 17.18 -8.02 9.87
N GLU A 334 15.93 -8.43 10.16
CA GLU A 334 15.63 -9.70 10.83
C GLU A 334 16.01 -10.90 9.96
N ILE A 335 15.71 -10.86 8.65
CA ILE A 335 16.08 -11.91 7.69
C ILE A 335 17.60 -12.08 7.63
N ILE A 336 18.36 -10.97 7.54
CA ILE A 336 19.83 -11.00 7.52
C ILE A 336 20.37 -11.59 8.84
N PHE A 337 19.82 -11.16 9.98
CA PHE A 337 20.22 -11.70 11.28
C PHE A 337 20.04 -13.21 11.36
N LEU A 338 18.90 -13.74 10.92
CA LEU A 338 18.65 -15.18 10.91
C LEU A 338 19.58 -15.92 9.97
N ASN A 339 19.88 -15.32 8.82
CA ASN A 339 20.81 -15.87 7.84
C ASN A 339 22.21 -16.07 8.44
N ASP A 340 22.71 -15.07 9.18
CA ASP A 340 24.00 -15.14 9.88
C ASP A 340 23.98 -16.18 11.02
N VAL A 341 22.86 -16.31 11.73
CA VAL A 341 22.70 -17.29 12.81
C VAL A 341 22.74 -18.70 12.25
N ILE A 342 22.04 -18.97 11.14
CA ILE A 342 22.05 -20.27 10.46
C ILE A 342 23.47 -20.59 9.97
N GLN A 343 24.18 -19.63 9.38
CA GLN A 343 25.55 -19.83 8.94
C GLN A 343 26.48 -20.21 10.11
N ARG A 344 26.40 -19.49 11.23
CA ARG A 344 27.21 -19.77 12.43
C ARG A 344 26.87 -21.13 13.05
N ASN A 345 25.59 -21.47 13.15
CA ASN A 345 25.17 -22.75 13.72
C ASN A 345 25.56 -23.95 12.86
N ARG A 346 25.65 -23.75 11.54
CA ARG A 346 26.18 -24.76 10.61
C ARG A 346 27.66 -25.00 10.83
N LEU A 347 28.46 -23.94 11.04
CA LEU A 347 29.90 -24.05 11.31
C LEU A 347 30.18 -24.66 12.69
N ASN A 348 29.39 -24.30 13.70
CA ASN A 348 29.56 -24.79 15.08
C ASN A 348 29.03 -26.21 15.31
N GLY A 349 28.44 -26.86 14.30
CA GLY A 349 27.94 -28.23 14.41
C GLY A 349 26.77 -28.39 15.39
N VAL A 350 25.82 -27.43 15.41
CA VAL A 350 24.64 -27.52 16.28
C VAL A 350 23.74 -28.69 15.88
N LYS A 351 23.05 -29.29 16.86
CA LYS A 351 22.05 -30.35 16.65
C LYS A 351 21.05 -29.96 15.54
N MET A 352 20.68 -30.95 14.72
CA MET A 352 19.81 -30.77 13.53
C MET A 352 18.46 -30.14 13.88
N ASP A 353 17.85 -30.51 15.01
CA ASP A 353 16.53 -30.00 15.41
C ASP A 353 16.49 -28.46 15.50
N LYS A 354 17.54 -27.87 16.10
CA LYS A 354 17.66 -26.41 16.21
C LYS A 354 17.85 -25.75 14.85
N LEU A 355 18.56 -26.41 13.93
CA LEU A 355 18.80 -25.89 12.59
C LEU A 355 17.53 -25.94 11.73
N VAL A 356 16.72 -26.99 11.87
CA VAL A 356 15.41 -27.10 11.22
C VAL A 356 14.44 -26.05 11.75
N GLU A 357 14.41 -25.83 13.07
CA GLU A 357 13.58 -24.79 13.69
C GLU A 357 13.96 -23.37 13.19
N GLN A 358 15.26 -23.09 13.08
CA GLN A 358 15.75 -21.82 12.54
C GLN A 358 15.41 -21.64 11.06
N TRP A 359 15.46 -22.73 10.28
CA TRP A 359 15.08 -22.70 8.88
C TRP A 359 13.59 -22.44 8.70
N ASP A 360 12.73 -23.08 9.50
CA ASP A 360 11.30 -22.80 9.55
C ASP A 360 11.02 -21.32 9.87
N PHE A 361 11.79 -20.75 10.80
CA PHE A 361 11.66 -19.34 11.17
C PHE A 361 12.12 -18.40 10.04
N LEU A 362 13.23 -18.72 9.35
CA LEU A 362 13.68 -17.97 8.16
C LEU A 362 12.61 -17.97 7.07
N GLN A 363 12.00 -19.13 6.80
CA GLN A 363 10.93 -19.28 5.82
C GLN A 363 9.70 -18.44 6.20
N LEU A 364 9.35 -18.40 7.49
CA LEU A 364 8.25 -17.57 7.98
C LEU A 364 8.54 -16.07 7.80
N GLN A 365 9.75 -15.59 8.15
CA GLN A 365 10.10 -14.18 7.97
C GLN A 365 10.07 -13.77 6.49
N CYS A 366 10.60 -14.61 5.60
CA CYS A 366 10.52 -14.38 4.15
C CYS A 366 9.08 -14.35 3.66
N ALA A 367 8.21 -15.20 4.20
CA ALA A 367 6.80 -15.22 3.83
C ALA A 367 6.05 -13.97 4.33
N LEU A 368 6.29 -13.53 5.57
CA LEU A 368 5.72 -12.31 6.15
C LEU A 368 6.21 -11.03 5.45
N TYR A 369 7.45 -11.04 4.94
CA TYR A 369 8.00 -9.94 4.14
C TYR A 369 7.24 -9.73 2.82
N ILE A 370 6.73 -10.80 2.21
CA ILE A 370 5.93 -10.73 0.98
C ILE A 370 4.45 -10.47 1.31
N ASN A 371 3.90 -11.20 2.29
CA ASN A 371 2.50 -11.11 2.68
C ASN A 371 2.33 -11.31 4.19
N SER A 372 2.09 -10.23 4.93
CA SER A 372 1.88 -10.31 6.38
C SER A 372 0.51 -10.84 6.80
N SER A 373 -0.48 -10.92 5.89
CA SER A 373 -1.81 -11.48 6.19
C SER A 373 -1.88 -13.00 5.97
N LEU A 374 -0.86 -13.73 6.40
CA LEU A 374 -0.77 -15.18 6.24
C LEU A 374 -1.57 -15.92 7.32
N SER A 375 -2.57 -16.70 6.91
CA SER A 375 -3.35 -17.56 7.81
C SER A 375 -2.60 -18.84 8.18
N GLY A 376 -2.71 -19.28 9.44
CA GLY A 376 -2.17 -20.58 9.90
C GLY A 376 -0.78 -20.52 10.52
N ILE A 377 -0.39 -19.36 11.06
CA ILE A 377 0.84 -19.18 11.86
C ILE A 377 0.54 -19.53 13.33
N PRO A 378 1.29 -20.44 13.97
CA PRO A 378 1.16 -20.74 15.40
C PRO A 378 1.31 -19.48 16.26
N ALA A 379 0.54 -19.38 17.35
CA ALA A 379 0.50 -18.20 18.22
C ALA A 379 1.89 -17.76 18.72
N HIS A 380 2.78 -18.71 19.04
CA HIS A 380 4.14 -18.42 19.49
C HIS A 380 5.06 -17.81 18.42
N MET A 381 4.72 -17.97 17.13
CA MET A 381 5.48 -17.41 16.00
C MET A 381 4.80 -16.21 15.35
N GLN A 382 3.68 -15.73 15.89
CA GLN A 382 2.99 -14.57 15.33
C GLN A 382 3.76 -13.28 15.60
N PRO A 383 3.79 -12.34 14.63
CA PRO A 383 4.46 -11.06 14.84
C PRO A 383 3.72 -10.25 15.91
N LYS A 384 4.45 -9.72 16.89
CA LYS A 384 3.88 -8.91 17.98
C LYS A 384 3.25 -7.59 17.50
N LYS A 385 3.72 -7.06 16.36
CA LYS A 385 3.22 -5.84 15.72
C LYS A 385 2.83 -6.15 14.29
N TRP A 386 1.68 -5.61 13.86
CA TRP A 386 1.26 -5.68 12.46
C TRP A 386 2.22 -4.91 11.57
N ILE A 387 2.55 -5.49 10.41
CA ILE A 387 3.56 -4.96 9.48
C ILE A 387 2.96 -4.78 8.09
N ARG A 388 3.23 -3.64 7.46
CA ARG A 388 2.79 -3.35 6.08
C ARG A 388 3.78 -3.91 5.04
N SER A 389 3.58 -5.19 4.70
CA SER A 389 4.38 -5.92 3.70
C SER A 389 3.96 -5.62 2.25
N PHE A 390 4.65 -6.18 1.26
CA PHE A 390 4.37 -5.90 -0.16
C PHE A 390 2.93 -6.18 -0.59
N ALA A 391 2.32 -7.27 -0.13
CA ALA A 391 0.95 -7.61 -0.50
C ALA A 391 -0.06 -6.54 -0.04
N GLN A 392 0.13 -5.92 1.13
CA GLN A 392 -0.74 -4.82 1.58
C GLN A 392 -0.41 -3.49 0.91
N ARG A 393 0.83 -3.29 0.45
CA ARG A 393 1.17 -2.12 -0.38
C ARG A 393 0.54 -2.22 -1.78
N LEU A 394 0.39 -3.43 -2.31
CA LEU A 394 -0.19 -3.69 -3.63
C LEU A 394 -1.72 -3.83 -3.61
N LYS A 395 -2.32 -4.34 -2.53
CA LYS A 395 -3.77 -4.45 -2.36
C LYS A 395 -4.32 -3.16 -1.75
N GLY A 396 -4.66 -2.21 -2.59
CA GLY A 396 -5.37 -0.99 -2.18
C GLY A 396 -6.83 -1.29 -1.82
N GLY A 397 -7.23 -1.04 -0.59
CA GLY A 397 -8.60 -0.65 -0.25
C GLY A 397 -8.76 0.86 -0.42
N ILE A 398 -9.96 1.38 -0.22
CA ILE A 398 -10.18 2.84 -0.13
C ILE A 398 -9.35 3.33 1.07
N SER A 399 -8.35 4.16 0.81
CA SER A 399 -7.35 4.57 1.83
C SER A 399 -7.94 5.37 2.99
N THR A 400 -9.13 5.93 2.81
CA THR A 400 -9.86 6.77 3.75
C THR A 400 -10.88 6.00 4.59
N VAL A 401 -11.10 4.71 4.29
CA VAL A 401 -12.02 3.83 5.03
C VAL A 401 -11.22 3.02 6.05
N ASP A 402 -11.51 3.24 7.33
CA ASP A 402 -10.82 2.60 8.45
C ASP A 402 -11.46 1.23 8.78
N ARG A 403 -12.79 1.14 8.74
CA ARG A 403 -13.53 -0.09 9.06
C ARG A 403 -14.83 -0.21 8.28
N ALA A 404 -15.24 -1.43 7.96
CA ALA A 404 -16.57 -1.72 7.42
C ALA A 404 -17.20 -2.92 8.15
N VAL A 405 -18.47 -2.78 8.57
CA VAL A 405 -19.25 -3.79 9.31
C VAL A 405 -20.50 -4.13 8.51
N ILE A 406 -20.78 -5.41 8.33
CA ILE A 406 -21.99 -5.88 7.63
C ILE A 406 -22.96 -6.44 8.66
N THR A 407 -24.14 -5.84 8.77
CA THR A 407 -25.24 -6.32 9.61
C THR A 407 -26.30 -6.96 8.72
N VAL A 408 -26.83 -8.10 9.12
CA VAL A 408 -27.94 -8.77 8.43
C VAL A 408 -29.20 -8.54 9.25
N ASP A 409 -30.17 -7.82 8.70
CA ASP A 409 -31.47 -7.69 9.35
C ASP A 409 -32.33 -8.90 8.98
N GLU A 410 -32.63 -9.76 9.95
CA GLU A 410 -33.40 -10.99 9.72
C GLU A 410 -34.91 -10.75 9.56
N LYS A 411 -35.41 -9.56 9.91
CA LYS A 411 -36.85 -9.28 10.04
C LYS A 411 -37.56 -8.85 8.75
N GLU A 412 -36.85 -8.39 7.73
CA GLU A 412 -37.43 -7.93 6.46
C GLU A 412 -36.66 -8.47 5.24
N GLY A 413 -36.60 -9.80 5.10
CA GLY A 413 -35.85 -10.45 4.02
C GLY A 413 -34.34 -10.25 4.14
N LYS A 414 -33.55 -11.00 3.37
CA LYS A 414 -32.08 -11.02 3.44
C LYS A 414 -31.44 -9.71 2.94
N GLN A 415 -31.63 -8.60 3.65
CA GLN A 415 -30.96 -7.33 3.35
C GLN A 415 -29.70 -7.20 4.21
N HIS A 416 -28.56 -6.99 3.54
CA HIS A 416 -27.27 -6.73 4.16
C HIS A 416 -27.07 -5.21 4.26
N LYS A 417 -26.95 -4.68 5.48
CA LYS A 417 -26.60 -3.28 5.73
C LYS A 417 -25.09 -3.17 5.96
N LEU A 418 -24.44 -2.30 5.20
CA LEU A 418 -23.01 -2.02 5.32
C LEU A 418 -22.82 -0.70 6.08
N PHE A 419 -22.20 -0.75 7.25
CA PHE A 419 -21.76 0.41 8.01
C PHE A 419 -20.28 0.63 7.74
N VAL A 420 -19.90 1.79 7.22
CA VAL A 420 -18.51 2.14 6.91
C VAL A 420 -18.08 3.27 7.84
N GLU A 421 -16.95 3.08 8.51
CA GLU A 421 -16.27 4.06 9.32
C GLU A 421 -15.10 4.63 8.50
N GLY A 422 -15.15 5.92 8.22
CA GLY A 422 -14.17 6.63 7.41
C GLY A 422 -14.83 7.53 6.36
N GLU A 423 -13.99 8.18 5.57
CA GLU A 423 -14.41 9.04 4.45
C GLU A 423 -14.25 8.26 3.13
N GLY A 424 -14.88 8.69 2.05
CA GLY A 424 -14.84 8.06 0.72
C GLY A 424 -16.18 7.55 0.21
N MET A 425 -17.30 8.21 0.53
CA MET A 425 -18.66 7.86 0.10
C MET A 425 -18.75 7.64 -1.42
N ARG A 426 -18.12 8.51 -2.23
CA ARG A 426 -18.10 8.37 -3.70
C ARG A 426 -17.49 7.04 -4.14
N ASP A 427 -16.40 6.62 -3.50
CA ASP A 427 -15.70 5.39 -3.84
C ASP A 427 -16.49 4.16 -3.37
N VAL A 428 -17.13 4.25 -2.19
CA VAL A 428 -18.03 3.20 -1.65
C VAL A 428 -19.25 2.99 -2.56
N MET A 429 -19.86 4.07 -3.05
CA MET A 429 -20.99 4.00 -4.00
C MET A 429 -20.61 3.34 -5.33
N GLY A 430 -19.33 3.42 -5.73
CA GLY A 430 -18.81 2.79 -6.95
C GLY A 430 -18.52 1.29 -6.81
N ILE A 431 -18.64 0.71 -5.60
CA ILE A 431 -18.33 -0.70 -5.36
C ILE A 431 -19.49 -1.57 -5.86
N GLN A 432 -19.14 -2.55 -6.71
CA GLN A 432 -20.09 -3.55 -7.19
C GLN A 432 -20.68 -4.34 -6.01
N GLY A 433 -22.01 -4.27 -5.85
CA GLY A 433 -22.75 -4.92 -4.76
C GLY A 433 -23.28 -3.97 -3.69
N VAL A 434 -22.84 -2.70 -3.69
CA VAL A 434 -23.44 -1.63 -2.86
C VAL A 434 -24.54 -0.94 -3.66
N ASN A 435 -25.70 -0.72 -3.04
CA ASN A 435 -26.79 0.04 -3.67
C ASN A 435 -26.58 1.53 -3.43
N SER A 436 -26.22 2.26 -4.49
CA SER A 436 -25.95 3.70 -4.44
C SER A 436 -27.15 4.52 -3.95
N ASN A 437 -28.38 4.09 -4.24
CA ASN A 437 -29.59 4.87 -3.92
C ASN A 437 -29.92 4.85 -2.42
N LEU A 438 -29.40 3.88 -1.68
CA LEU A 438 -29.61 3.71 -0.24
C LEU A 438 -28.37 4.06 0.60
N THR A 439 -27.29 4.50 -0.05
CA THR A 439 -26.05 4.85 0.64
C THR A 439 -26.16 6.25 1.24
N THR A 440 -25.98 6.38 2.55
CA THR A 440 -25.99 7.66 3.27
C THR A 440 -24.66 7.84 4.02
N SER A 441 -24.27 9.10 4.25
CA SER A 441 -23.11 9.48 5.07
C SER A 441 -23.54 10.55 6.07
N ASN A 442 -22.96 10.50 7.27
CA ASN A 442 -23.16 11.51 8.32
C ASN A 442 -22.28 12.75 8.10
N ASN A 443 -21.25 12.66 7.25
CA ASN A 443 -20.41 13.79 6.91
C ASN A 443 -21.09 14.67 5.86
N THR A 444 -21.73 15.75 6.29
CA THR A 444 -22.45 16.68 5.41
C THR A 444 -21.57 17.27 4.32
N MET A 445 -20.29 17.56 4.62
CA MET A 445 -19.38 18.16 3.64
C MET A 445 -18.99 17.17 2.55
N GLU A 446 -18.85 15.90 2.90
CA GLU A 446 -18.64 14.82 1.94
C GLU A 446 -19.87 14.63 1.04
N VAL A 447 -21.07 14.61 1.63
CA VAL A 447 -22.34 14.53 0.88
C VAL A 447 -22.48 15.70 -0.08
N TYR A 448 -22.19 16.93 0.37
CA TYR A 448 -22.18 18.12 -0.47
C TYR A 448 -21.29 17.97 -1.70
N ARG A 449 -20.06 17.44 -1.52
CA ARG A 449 -19.12 17.22 -2.62
C ARG A 449 -19.54 16.09 -3.57
N CYS A 450 -20.25 15.08 -3.07
CA CYS A 450 -20.62 13.89 -3.86
C CYS A 450 -21.97 14.05 -4.56
N LEU A 451 -22.99 14.53 -3.86
CA LEU A 451 -24.40 14.56 -4.28
C LEU A 451 -24.97 15.97 -4.45
N GLY A 452 -24.30 17.00 -3.92
CA GLY A 452 -24.70 18.40 -4.07
C GLY A 452 -25.43 19.00 -2.86
N ILE A 453 -25.87 20.26 -3.03
CA ILE A 453 -26.37 21.10 -1.93
C ILE A 453 -27.70 20.61 -1.35
N GLU A 454 -28.61 20.11 -2.18
CA GLU A 454 -29.92 19.60 -1.74
C GLU A 454 -29.77 18.33 -0.90
N ALA A 455 -28.86 17.43 -1.29
CA ALA A 455 -28.55 16.24 -0.51
C ALA A 455 -27.92 16.62 0.83
N ALA A 456 -27.00 17.59 0.83
CA ALA A 456 -26.41 18.11 2.06
C ALA A 456 -27.45 18.76 2.98
N ARG A 457 -28.40 19.53 2.44
CA ARG A 457 -29.52 20.09 3.21
C ARG A 457 -30.32 18.99 3.89
N THR A 458 -30.70 17.94 3.16
CA THR A 458 -31.45 16.82 3.72
C THR A 458 -30.63 16.06 4.78
N THR A 459 -29.32 15.89 4.58
CA THR A 459 -28.43 15.31 5.61
C THR A 459 -28.43 16.16 6.89
N ILE A 460 -28.32 17.49 6.80
CA ILE A 460 -28.38 18.37 7.98
C ILE A 460 -29.70 18.18 8.74
N ILE A 461 -30.83 18.15 8.03
CA ILE A 461 -32.15 17.96 8.64
C ILE A 461 -32.20 16.62 9.38
N ASN A 462 -31.80 15.54 8.70
CA ASN A 462 -31.85 14.19 9.25
C ASN A 462 -30.94 14.03 10.46
N GLU A 463 -29.70 14.54 10.42
CA GLU A 463 -28.75 14.45 11.53
C GLU A 463 -29.20 15.25 12.76
N ILE A 464 -29.75 16.46 12.58
CA ILE A 464 -30.27 17.26 13.69
C ILE A 464 -31.48 16.57 14.32
N VAL A 465 -32.42 16.08 13.51
CA VAL A 465 -33.59 15.37 14.02
C VAL A 465 -33.18 14.08 14.73
N TYR A 466 -32.25 13.32 14.16
CA TYR A 466 -31.76 12.06 14.73
C TYR A 466 -31.07 12.27 16.09
N THR A 467 -30.18 13.25 16.20
CA THR A 467 -29.45 13.55 17.43
C THR A 467 -30.39 14.08 18.53
N MET A 468 -31.31 14.98 18.19
CA MET A 468 -32.24 15.56 19.17
C MET A 468 -33.28 14.56 19.64
N ALA A 469 -33.78 13.70 18.74
CA ALA A 469 -34.66 12.59 19.11
C ALA A 469 -33.98 11.59 20.05
N SER A 470 -32.69 11.32 19.85
CA SER A 470 -31.90 10.46 20.75
C SER A 470 -31.79 11.02 22.17
N HIS A 471 -31.87 12.35 22.32
CA HIS A 471 -31.93 13.04 23.62
C HIS A 471 -33.36 13.26 24.15
N GLY A 472 -34.39 12.68 23.49
CA GLY A 472 -35.79 12.80 23.90
C GLY A 472 -36.42 14.18 23.62
N ILE A 473 -35.79 15.01 22.79
CA ILE A 473 -36.28 16.34 22.43
C ILE A 473 -37.04 16.23 21.10
N GLY A 474 -38.37 16.37 21.17
CA GLY A 474 -39.23 16.45 19.99
C GLY A 474 -39.16 17.83 19.34
N LEU A 475 -38.40 17.97 18.26
CA LEU A 475 -38.37 19.18 17.44
C LEU A 475 -39.31 19.05 16.24
N ASP A 476 -40.05 20.12 15.96
CA ASP A 476 -40.79 20.23 14.71
C ASP A 476 -39.80 20.38 13.54
N VAL A 477 -39.95 19.51 12.55
CA VAL A 477 -39.11 19.45 11.34
C VAL A 477 -39.11 20.79 10.61
N ARG A 478 -40.20 21.56 10.66
CA ARG A 478 -40.32 22.87 9.98
C ARG A 478 -39.28 23.88 10.46
N HIS A 479 -38.93 23.86 11.75
CA HIS A 479 -37.89 24.73 12.29
C HIS A 479 -36.49 24.31 11.83
N VAL A 480 -36.26 22.99 11.76
CA VAL A 480 -34.98 22.43 11.29
C VAL A 480 -34.79 22.67 9.80
N MET A 481 -35.86 22.60 9.01
CA MET A 481 -35.85 22.92 7.57
C MET A 481 -35.41 24.36 7.34
N LEU A 482 -35.99 25.33 8.06
CA LEU A 482 -35.62 26.74 7.93
C LEU A 482 -34.13 26.97 8.25
N LEU A 483 -33.61 26.28 9.27
CA LEU A 483 -32.20 26.34 9.63
C LEU A 483 -31.31 25.75 8.53
N ALA A 484 -31.67 24.57 8.00
CA ALA A 484 -30.92 23.91 6.94
C ALA A 484 -30.94 24.73 5.63
N ASP A 485 -32.08 25.35 5.30
CA ASP A 485 -32.20 26.29 4.18
C ASP A 485 -31.26 27.49 4.39
N LEU A 486 -31.23 28.08 5.58
CA LEU A 486 -30.31 29.19 5.90
C LEU A 486 -28.84 28.77 5.80
N MET A 487 -28.50 27.53 6.17
CA MET A 487 -27.13 27.00 6.07
C MET A 487 -26.70 26.72 4.62
N THR A 488 -27.64 26.57 3.68
CA THR A 488 -27.38 26.09 2.32
C THR A 488 -27.79 27.05 1.19
N TYR A 489 -28.51 28.15 1.49
CA TYR A 489 -29.11 29.02 0.47
C TYR A 489 -28.11 29.64 -0.53
N LYS A 490 -26.85 29.86 -0.13
CA LYS A 490 -25.80 30.41 -1.01
C LYS A 490 -25.20 29.38 -1.99
N GLY A 491 -25.66 28.12 -1.95
CA GLY A 491 -25.08 27.04 -2.76
C GLY A 491 -23.83 26.40 -2.15
N GLU A 492 -23.45 26.79 -0.93
CA GLU A 492 -22.38 26.19 -0.13
C GLU A 492 -22.91 25.85 1.27
N VAL A 493 -22.36 24.80 1.89
CA VAL A 493 -22.68 24.45 3.27
C VAL A 493 -21.89 25.36 4.21
N LEU A 494 -22.59 26.32 4.81
CA LEU A 494 -22.00 27.27 5.75
C LEU A 494 -22.54 26.98 7.16
N GLY A 495 -21.66 27.00 8.15
CA GLY A 495 -22.04 26.78 9.56
C GLY A 495 -22.65 28.03 10.21
N MET A 496 -23.51 27.84 11.22
CA MET A 496 -23.97 28.92 12.12
C MET A 496 -22.89 29.32 13.14
N THR A 497 -21.67 29.56 12.66
CA THR A 497 -20.51 29.99 13.47
C THR A 497 -20.02 31.34 12.97
N ARG A 498 -19.19 32.04 13.74
CA ARG A 498 -18.57 33.33 13.36
C ARG A 498 -18.04 33.34 11.92
N ASN A 499 -17.27 32.31 11.56
CA ASN A 499 -16.64 32.19 10.25
C ASN A 499 -17.64 31.85 9.12
N GLY A 500 -18.75 31.18 9.45
CA GLY A 500 -19.80 30.88 8.48
C GLY A 500 -20.75 32.07 8.27
N LEU A 501 -21.13 32.77 9.34
CA LEU A 501 -21.99 33.96 9.28
C LEU A 501 -21.34 35.12 8.51
N ALA A 502 -20.03 35.31 8.67
CA ALA A 502 -19.24 36.25 7.87
C ALA A 502 -19.35 36.02 6.36
N LYS A 503 -19.57 34.77 5.94
CA LYS A 503 -19.77 34.40 4.53
C LYS A 503 -21.24 34.45 4.12
N MET A 504 -22.16 34.24 5.06
CA MET A 504 -23.60 34.22 4.81
C MET A 504 -24.22 35.59 4.62
N LYS A 505 -23.78 36.63 5.33
CA LYS A 505 -24.50 37.92 5.33
C LYS A 505 -23.60 39.09 5.00
N GLU A 506 -24.14 40.03 4.24
CA GLU A 506 -23.44 41.21 3.71
C GLU A 506 -23.59 42.45 4.60
N SER A 507 -24.47 42.40 5.62
CA SER A 507 -24.71 43.53 6.53
C SER A 507 -23.58 43.67 7.54
N VAL A 508 -22.86 44.79 7.45
CA VAL A 508 -21.78 45.20 8.36
C VAL A 508 -22.26 45.23 9.81
N LEU A 509 -23.43 45.82 10.07
CA LEU A 509 -23.95 45.96 11.44
C LEU A 509 -24.34 44.61 12.03
N MET A 510 -24.83 43.69 11.22
CA MET A 510 -25.11 42.34 11.69
C MET A 510 -23.83 41.57 12.02
N LEU A 511 -22.78 41.70 11.19
CA LEU A 511 -21.48 41.09 11.46
C LEU A 511 -20.85 41.68 12.73
N ALA A 512 -20.91 43.01 12.87
CA ALA A 512 -20.41 43.72 14.04
C ALA A 512 -21.12 43.33 15.35
N SER A 513 -22.39 42.90 15.27
CA SER A 513 -23.17 42.42 16.42
C SER A 513 -22.77 41.02 16.92
N PHE A 514 -22.20 40.18 16.05
CA PHE A 514 -21.86 38.79 16.40
C PHE A 514 -20.44 38.67 16.96
N GLU A 515 -19.44 39.35 16.40
CA GLU A 515 -18.07 39.43 16.95
C GLU A 515 -17.20 40.44 16.18
N ARG A 516 -16.07 40.94 16.75
CA ARG A 516 -15.14 41.90 16.10
C ARG A 516 -15.81 43.18 15.57
N THR A 517 -16.59 43.82 16.43
CA THR A 517 -17.34 45.06 16.11
C THR A 517 -16.46 46.15 15.50
N ILE A 518 -15.28 46.40 16.09
CA ILE A 518 -14.38 47.48 15.68
C ILE A 518 -13.81 47.23 14.28
N ASP A 519 -13.27 46.03 14.03
CA ASP A 519 -12.64 45.68 12.76
C ASP A 519 -13.63 45.78 11.60
N HIS A 520 -14.85 45.24 11.77
CA HIS A 520 -15.88 45.30 10.73
C HIS A 520 -16.35 46.73 10.43
N LEU A 521 -16.43 47.59 11.44
CA LEU A 521 -16.78 49.00 11.25
C LEU A 521 -15.66 49.78 10.57
N TYR A 522 -14.40 49.55 10.94
CA TYR A 522 -13.26 50.20 10.28
C TYR A 522 -13.08 49.74 8.83
N ASP A 523 -13.20 48.44 8.56
CA ASP A 523 -13.14 47.91 7.19
C ASP A 523 -14.29 48.48 6.34
N ALA A 524 -15.51 48.53 6.88
CA ALA A 524 -16.64 49.14 6.19
C ALA A 524 -16.44 50.64 5.93
N ALA A 525 -15.86 51.36 6.90
CA ALA A 525 -15.54 52.78 6.75
C ALA A 525 -14.45 53.00 5.70
N TYR A 526 -13.40 52.17 5.70
CA TYR A 526 -12.31 52.22 4.71
C TYR A 526 -12.84 52.00 3.29
N HIS A 527 -13.75 51.05 3.10
CA HIS A 527 -14.34 50.74 1.80
C HIS A 527 -15.58 51.58 1.47
N GLY A 528 -16.07 52.44 2.37
CA GLY A 528 -17.28 53.23 2.19
C GLY A 528 -18.56 52.40 1.98
N GLN A 529 -18.65 51.22 2.59
CA GLN A 529 -19.80 50.32 2.43
C GLN A 529 -21.09 50.93 2.99
N LYS A 530 -22.22 50.67 2.31
CA LYS A 530 -23.55 51.10 2.75
C LYS A 530 -24.33 49.86 3.20
N ASP A 531 -24.85 49.89 4.42
CA ASP A 531 -25.65 48.80 4.98
C ASP A 531 -27.16 49.14 4.90
N THR A 532 -27.95 48.21 4.37
CA THR A 532 -29.41 48.29 4.36
C THR A 532 -29.93 47.73 5.68
N ILE A 533 -30.31 48.61 6.61
CA ILE A 533 -30.80 48.30 7.97
C ILE A 533 -32.15 47.54 7.90
N CYS A 534 -32.08 46.26 7.54
CA CYS A 534 -33.22 45.37 7.35
C CYS A 534 -33.22 44.23 8.36
N GLY A 535 -32.04 43.83 8.84
CA GLY A 535 -31.90 42.76 9.82
C GLY A 535 -32.30 43.18 11.23
N VAL A 536 -32.78 42.21 12.02
CA VAL A 536 -33.18 42.42 13.42
C VAL A 536 -32.05 43.06 14.24
N SER A 537 -30.83 42.54 14.15
CA SER A 537 -29.67 43.08 14.87
C SER A 537 -29.35 44.52 14.48
N ALA A 538 -29.43 44.86 13.19
CA ALA A 538 -29.16 46.21 12.70
C ALA A 538 -30.23 47.21 13.17
N CYS A 539 -31.50 46.80 13.18
CA CYS A 539 -32.60 47.59 13.74
C CYS A 539 -32.40 47.87 15.23
N ILE A 540 -32.00 46.86 16.01
CA ILE A 540 -31.72 47.01 17.44
C ILE A 540 -30.55 47.98 17.67
N ILE A 541 -29.44 47.83 16.96
CA ILE A 541 -28.26 48.72 17.07
C ILE A 541 -28.63 50.17 16.75
N MET A 542 -29.46 50.39 15.73
CA MET A 542 -29.87 51.72 15.30
C MET A 542 -31.05 52.29 16.11
N GLY A 543 -31.64 51.53 17.03
CA GLY A 543 -32.82 51.93 17.79
C GLY A 543 -34.10 52.10 16.96
N ILE A 544 -34.21 51.39 15.83
CA ILE A 544 -35.33 51.48 14.88
C ILE A 544 -36.24 50.24 15.06
N PRO A 545 -37.57 50.36 14.92
CA PRO A 545 -38.46 49.19 14.98
C PRO A 545 -38.10 48.13 13.93
N ILE A 546 -38.18 46.87 14.34
CA ILE A 546 -37.91 45.70 13.48
C ILE A 546 -39.00 45.60 12.40
N ARG A 547 -38.62 45.19 11.19
CA ARG A 547 -39.53 45.07 10.03
C ARG A 547 -40.37 43.78 10.06
N ILE A 548 -41.13 43.56 11.12
CA ILE A 548 -42.07 42.44 11.25
C ILE A 548 -43.42 42.99 11.74
N GLY A 549 -44.53 42.42 11.25
CA GLY A 549 -45.88 42.82 11.65
C GLY A 549 -46.21 44.26 11.25
N THR A 550 -46.56 45.10 12.23
CA THR A 550 -46.90 46.52 12.01
C THR A 550 -45.71 47.36 11.53
N GLY A 551 -44.47 46.87 11.66
CA GLY A 551 -43.26 47.52 11.14
C GLY A 551 -42.94 47.18 9.67
N ILE A 552 -43.80 46.44 8.95
CA ILE A 552 -43.53 45.97 7.59
C ILE A 552 -43.59 47.07 6.53
N PHE A 553 -44.34 48.15 6.76
CA PHE A 553 -44.48 49.26 5.84
C PHE A 553 -43.53 50.40 6.19
N GLN A 554 -42.84 50.94 5.18
CA GLN A 554 -41.97 52.11 5.32
C GLN A 554 -42.43 53.22 4.38
N LEU A 555 -42.43 54.46 4.85
CA LEU A 555 -42.64 55.63 4.02
C LEU A 555 -41.34 55.98 3.29
N LEU A 556 -41.37 55.88 1.96
CA LEU A 556 -40.22 56.19 1.13
C LEU A 556 -40.12 57.72 0.95
N TYR A 557 -39.37 58.37 1.84
CA TYR A 557 -39.13 59.82 1.75
C TYR A 557 -37.98 60.11 0.78
N LYS A 558 -38.29 60.73 -0.37
CA LYS A 558 -37.28 61.16 -1.34
C LYS A 558 -36.60 62.42 -0.84
N HIS A 559 -35.56 62.25 -0.02
CA HIS A 559 -34.78 63.36 0.49
C HIS A 559 -34.13 64.13 -0.69
N PRO A 560 -34.27 65.47 -0.78
CA PRO A 560 -33.54 66.25 -1.78
C PRO A 560 -32.03 66.01 -1.58
N ASN A 561 -31.30 65.86 -2.70
CA ASN A 561 -29.87 65.50 -2.74
C ASN A 561 -29.07 66.12 -1.59
N ARG A 562 -28.23 65.30 -0.92
CA ARG A 562 -27.29 65.77 0.11
C ARG A 562 -26.45 66.90 -0.47
N GLY A 563 -26.74 68.15 -0.10
CA GLY A 563 -25.83 69.25 -0.32
C GLY A 563 -24.48 68.93 0.33
N SER A 564 -23.39 69.46 -0.23
CA SER A 564 -22.08 69.41 0.43
C SER A 564 -22.26 69.85 1.88
N LEU A 565 -21.81 69.02 2.83
CA LEU A 565 -21.84 69.37 4.25
C LEU A 565 -21.16 70.73 4.39
N LYS A 566 -21.92 71.77 4.78
CA LYS A 566 -21.32 73.06 5.09
C LYS A 566 -20.44 72.86 6.32
N GLN A 567 -19.15 73.16 6.19
CA GLN A 567 -18.24 73.21 7.33
C GLN A 567 -18.86 74.18 8.34
N ARG A 568 -19.17 73.68 9.52
CA ARG A 568 -19.61 74.53 10.63
C ARG A 568 -18.38 75.33 11.06
N GLU A 569 -18.51 76.63 11.21
CA GLU A 569 -17.44 77.46 11.76
C GLU A 569 -17.09 76.93 13.16
N LEU A 570 -15.79 76.69 13.39
CA LEU A 570 -15.32 76.28 14.70
C LEU A 570 -15.54 77.47 15.65
N LEU A 571 -16.00 77.18 16.86
CA LEU A 571 -16.25 78.22 17.88
C LEU A 571 -15.01 79.09 18.16
N PHE A 572 -13.82 78.55 17.90
CA PHE A 572 -12.51 79.19 18.06
C PHE A 572 -11.99 79.90 16.81
N ASP A 573 -12.73 79.94 15.70
CA ASP A 573 -12.37 80.73 14.50
C ASP A 573 -13.09 82.09 14.46
N ASN A 574 -13.99 82.36 15.43
CA ASN A 574 -14.63 83.67 15.59
C ASN A 574 -13.65 84.68 16.20
N LEU A 575 -13.21 85.65 15.39
CA LEU A 575 -12.34 86.75 15.80
C LEU A 575 -12.93 87.57 16.97
N ASP A 576 -14.27 87.61 17.10
CA ASP A 576 -14.97 88.30 18.18
C ASP A 576 -14.76 87.69 19.57
N MET A 577 -14.32 86.42 19.63
CA MET A 577 -14.05 85.69 20.88
C MET A 577 -12.56 85.69 21.25
N HIS A 578 -11.69 86.34 20.46
CA HIS A 578 -10.26 86.46 20.75
C HIS A 578 -9.98 87.78 21.48
N GLN A 579 -9.52 87.69 22.72
CA GLN A 579 -8.97 88.86 23.41
C GLN A 579 -7.63 89.25 22.74
N PRO A 580 -7.43 90.51 22.35
CA PRO A 580 -6.16 90.94 21.78
C PRO A 580 -5.06 90.81 22.84
N LEU A 581 -3.97 90.13 22.49
CA LEU A 581 -2.76 90.04 23.31
C LEU A 581 -2.18 91.46 23.46
N VAL A 582 -2.40 92.08 24.62
CA VAL A 582 -1.71 93.31 25.01
C VAL A 582 -0.24 92.94 25.23
N VAL A 583 0.60 93.25 24.26
CA VAL A 583 2.05 93.14 24.41
C VAL A 583 2.50 94.35 25.22
N SER A 584 2.83 94.14 26.49
CA SER A 584 3.51 95.08 27.38
C SER A 584 4.83 94.51 27.83
#